data_AF-A0A9D2EYT7-F1
#
_entry.id   AF-A0A9D2EYT7-F1
#
_cell.length_a   1.000
_cell.length_b   1.000
_cell.length_c   1.000
_cell.angle_alpha   90.00
_cell.angle_beta   90.00
_cell.angle_gamma   90.00
#
_symmetry.space_group_name_H-M   'P 1'
#
loop_
_entity.id
_entity.type
_entity.pdbx_description
1 polymer ?
#
loop_
_entity_poly.entity_id
_entity_poly.type
_entity_poly.pdbx_seq_one_letter_code
_entity_poly.pdbx_strand_id
1 'polypeptide(L)'
;MASDDDKDRTILWDGDPSASDPSASDPSASDPSASDPDAACLDADAPDLAVPDPVTDPDATQLASDAPTQLMGESPDAETVVLPPDGIDALDDPYFEPAVPDDLTSARPVVSIPSPVESLPERRRRLPRWALALLVLLAVLAVAGAALVTYEMELWGGRSVPEVVGMSEAEATERLEGAGFSVEVEYRAGDGNYGAVLDCTPAQGVRADPARGVTLVVAAERTIPRVVGLNEDEATEALYAAGVSDLSIARRNSGEAEGTVLSVDPGEGQPFRSSDAVTLVVAQPYAVPAVLGMGTDEALALLEEEGLTGSVSYVESHEERGVVVGASPSVGEEVAAGAEVELSVSSPYPSSPLALLDYFDCAPQDVSAYLADQGFSCRLGEVYAASGNARAAYEGPGGDLLQITDDPERGSLSASSSADVLASGAGVGGVRLALAQGSLPEGAASESEAGVRAVMGACGLDGLIDVCTQDDVVLPEGAELPEGAHFACGYGRQGDYTWAVVIGGSEGATRVVALAAPTEHFSAPGLVPEGGSVCDYVAYANLTEG
;
A
#
# COMPACT_ATOMS: atom_id res chain seq x y z
N MET A 1 -51.77 -68.70 6.63
CA MET A 1 -53.08 -69.35 6.42
C MET A 1 -53.24 -70.36 7.51
N ALA A 2 -54.42 -70.43 8.14
CA ALA A 2 -54.61 -70.83 9.55
C ALA A 2 -53.87 -69.89 10.53
N SER A 3 -54.37 -69.59 11.73
CA SER A 3 -55.73 -69.55 12.30
C SER A 3 -55.54 -69.16 13.78
N ASP A 4 -56.48 -68.38 14.34
CA ASP A 4 -57.24 -68.63 15.60
C ASP A 4 -56.47 -69.16 16.85
N ASP A 5 -56.79 -68.84 18.10
CA ASP A 5 -57.97 -68.28 18.79
C ASP A 5 -57.38 -67.65 20.09
N ASP A 6 -57.61 -66.39 20.43
CA ASP A 6 -58.73 -65.87 21.25
C ASP A 6 -58.67 -66.17 22.78
N LYS A 7 -58.82 -65.08 23.55
CA LYS A 7 -59.40 -64.94 24.90
C LYS A 7 -58.73 -65.38 26.21
N ASP A 8 -59.13 -64.56 27.21
CA ASP A 8 -59.44 -64.88 28.61
C ASP A 8 -58.27 -65.10 29.60
N ARG A 9 -58.29 -64.57 30.85
CA ARG A 9 -59.27 -63.65 31.49
C ARG A 9 -58.76 -63.14 32.87
N THR A 10 -59.27 -61.98 33.31
CA THR A 10 -59.50 -61.55 34.73
C THR A 10 -58.35 -61.57 35.76
N ILE A 11 -57.95 -60.41 36.29
CA ILE A 11 -58.46 -59.75 37.54
C ILE A 11 -58.14 -60.51 38.84
N LEU A 12 -57.35 -59.87 39.73
CA LEU A 12 -57.73 -59.67 41.14
C LEU A 12 -56.97 -58.48 41.77
N TRP A 13 -57.61 -57.86 42.75
CA TRP A 13 -57.34 -56.56 43.38
C TRP A 13 -57.10 -56.77 44.90
N ASP A 14 -56.69 -55.71 45.59
CA ASP A 14 -56.69 -55.44 47.05
C ASP A 14 -55.36 -55.58 47.82
N GLY A 15 -54.99 -54.50 48.55
CA GLY A 15 -53.89 -54.56 49.53
C GLY A 15 -53.16 -53.27 49.97
N ASP A 16 -53.84 -52.12 50.16
CA ASP A 16 -53.31 -51.02 51.01
C ASP A 16 -53.21 -51.50 52.50
N PRO A 17 -52.41 -50.92 53.44
CA PRO A 17 -52.19 -49.47 53.59
C PRO A 17 -50.84 -48.94 54.16
N SER A 18 -50.61 -47.63 53.93
CA SER A 18 -50.07 -46.61 54.86
C SER A 18 -48.64 -46.65 55.44
N ALA A 19 -47.94 -45.53 55.19
CA ALA A 19 -47.25 -44.65 56.16
C ALA A 19 -45.71 -44.67 56.32
N SER A 20 -45.16 -43.44 56.24
CA SER A 20 -43.95 -42.89 56.91
C SER A 20 -42.66 -42.71 56.09
N ASP A 21 -42.44 -41.46 55.69
CA ASP A 21 -41.18 -40.71 55.50
C ASP A 21 -40.08 -40.95 56.59
N PRO A 22 -38.82 -40.44 56.46
CA PRO A 22 -38.27 -39.55 55.40
C PRO A 22 -36.82 -39.82 54.91
N SER A 23 -36.37 -39.02 53.92
CA SER A 23 -35.11 -38.21 53.89
C SER A 23 -34.17 -38.34 52.66
N ALA A 24 -33.63 -37.19 52.24
CA ALA A 24 -32.63 -36.92 51.18
C ALA A 24 -33.09 -37.24 49.71
N SER A 25 -33.10 -36.33 48.73
CA SER A 25 -32.04 -35.43 48.21
C SER A 25 -30.84 -36.23 47.68
N ASP A 26 -30.45 -36.23 46.40
CA ASP A 26 -30.76 -35.32 45.28
C ASP A 26 -30.82 -36.09 43.90
N PRO A 27 -30.41 -35.61 42.70
CA PRO A 27 -31.32 -35.53 41.54
C PRO A 27 -31.06 -36.55 40.41
N SER A 28 -32.06 -36.77 39.53
CA SER A 28 -31.80 -37.21 38.13
C SER A 28 -32.98 -37.04 37.15
N ALA A 29 -32.67 -36.43 36.00
CA ALA A 29 -33.10 -36.74 34.62
C ALA A 29 -34.58 -36.76 34.12
N SER A 30 -34.66 -36.48 32.80
CA SER A 30 -35.67 -36.94 31.81
C SER A 30 -36.95 -36.11 31.56
N ASP A 31 -36.92 -35.27 30.50
CA ASP A 31 -37.56 -35.46 29.15
C ASP A 31 -38.81 -36.37 28.98
N PRO A 32 -39.55 -36.35 27.83
CA PRO A 32 -39.46 -35.50 26.62
C PRO A 32 -40.83 -34.99 26.04
N SER A 33 -40.83 -34.42 24.82
CA SER A 33 -41.94 -34.23 23.81
C SER A 33 -42.14 -32.76 23.38
N ALA A 34 -42.25 -32.36 22.09
CA ALA A 34 -42.06 -33.02 20.78
C ALA A 34 -42.11 -31.96 19.62
N SER A 35 -41.79 -32.40 18.39
CA SER A 35 -42.27 -31.88 17.08
C SER A 35 -41.55 -30.71 16.34
N ASP A 36 -40.76 -31.11 15.34
CA ASP A 36 -40.43 -30.48 14.03
C ASP A 36 -41.67 -30.20 13.12
N PRO A 37 -41.55 -29.65 11.87
CA PRO A 37 -40.75 -28.52 11.37
C PRO A 37 -41.48 -27.63 10.28
N ASP A 38 -40.74 -26.66 9.70
CA ASP A 38 -40.77 -26.18 8.29
C ASP A 38 -41.88 -25.30 7.62
N ALA A 39 -41.39 -24.50 6.65
CA ALA A 39 -41.99 -24.01 5.39
C ALA A 39 -42.86 -22.72 5.30
N ALA A 40 -42.17 -21.60 4.95
CA ALA A 40 -42.32 -20.77 3.74
C ALA A 40 -43.65 -20.11 3.26
N CYS A 41 -43.56 -18.80 2.93
CA CYS A 41 -44.13 -18.04 1.77
C CYS A 41 -43.77 -16.54 1.96
N LEU A 42 -42.84 -15.94 1.19
CA LEU A 42 -43.02 -15.25 -0.11
C LEU A 42 -44.00 -14.06 -0.10
N ASP A 43 -43.48 -12.82 -0.18
CA ASP A 43 -43.49 -11.96 -1.41
C ASP A 43 -42.98 -10.52 -1.15
N ALA A 44 -42.47 -9.88 -2.22
CA ALA A 44 -42.28 -8.42 -2.52
C ALA A 44 -42.03 -7.40 -1.37
N ASP A 45 -41.07 -6.46 -1.47
CA ASP A 45 -40.87 -5.55 -2.60
C ASP A 45 -39.46 -4.92 -2.65
N ALA A 46 -39.10 -4.35 -3.80
CA ALA A 46 -37.81 -3.69 -4.06
C ALA A 46 -37.96 -2.14 -4.15
N PRO A 47 -36.92 -1.34 -4.50
CA PRO A 47 -36.74 0.00 -3.93
C PRO A 47 -37.66 1.07 -4.53
N ASP A 48 -38.06 2.03 -3.71
CA ASP A 48 -38.79 3.21 -4.18
C ASP A 48 -37.84 4.22 -4.85
N LEU A 49 -38.01 4.38 -6.17
CA LEU A 49 -37.28 5.31 -7.02
C LEU A 49 -38.02 6.66 -7.06
N ALA A 50 -37.41 7.72 -6.50
CA ALA A 50 -37.92 9.08 -6.65
C ALA A 50 -36.81 10.11 -6.87
N VAL A 51 -36.30 10.17 -8.10
CA VAL A 51 -35.69 11.37 -8.69
C VAL A 51 -36.47 11.65 -9.98
N PRO A 52 -37.05 12.85 -10.12
CA PRO A 52 -36.43 13.81 -11.03
C PRO A 52 -36.37 15.23 -10.49
N ASP A 53 -35.30 15.93 -10.84
CA ASP A 53 -35.15 17.38 -10.68
C ASP A 53 -36.33 18.16 -11.30
N PRO A 54 -36.53 19.40 -10.84
CA PRO A 54 -36.04 20.45 -11.72
C PRO A 54 -35.20 21.52 -11.01
N VAL A 55 -34.06 21.83 -11.64
CA VAL A 55 -33.53 23.17 -11.90
C VAL A 55 -34.29 24.32 -11.21
N THR A 56 -33.67 24.98 -10.22
CA THR A 56 -33.61 26.46 -10.03
C THR A 56 -32.87 26.77 -8.70
N ASP A 57 -31.57 27.01 -8.77
CA ASP A 57 -30.99 28.20 -8.11
C ASP A 57 -31.46 29.42 -8.94
N PRO A 58 -31.69 30.64 -8.39
CA PRO A 58 -31.01 31.17 -7.19
C PRO A 58 -31.87 31.98 -6.20
N ASP A 59 -31.51 31.96 -4.91
CA ASP A 59 -31.95 32.95 -3.91
C ASP A 59 -30.76 33.27 -2.96
N ALA A 60 -29.87 34.24 -3.23
CA ALA A 60 -30.09 35.65 -3.59
C ALA A 60 -30.74 36.49 -2.46
N THR A 61 -30.24 36.34 -1.22
CA THR A 61 -30.52 37.33 -0.17
C THR A 61 -30.03 38.72 -0.61
N GLN A 62 -30.96 39.66 -0.70
CA GLN A 62 -30.72 40.96 -1.33
C GLN A 62 -29.99 41.96 -0.43
N LEU A 63 -29.04 42.68 -1.03
CA LEU A 63 -28.73 44.06 -0.67
C LEU A 63 -28.33 44.81 -1.94
N ALA A 64 -29.31 45.49 -2.55
CA ALA A 64 -29.09 46.34 -3.71
C ALA A 64 -28.74 47.76 -3.25
N SER A 65 -27.62 48.30 -3.72
CA SER A 65 -27.34 49.73 -3.72
C SER A 65 -26.31 50.08 -4.80
N ASP A 66 -26.57 51.18 -5.50
CA ASP A 66 -25.92 51.58 -6.75
C ASP A 66 -24.41 51.87 -6.67
N ALA A 67 -23.76 51.64 -7.82
CA ALA A 67 -22.65 52.40 -8.42
C ALA A 67 -21.34 52.69 -7.62
N PRO A 68 -20.16 52.65 -8.28
CA PRO A 68 -18.87 52.73 -7.58
C PRO A 68 -18.52 54.16 -7.14
N THR A 69 -17.99 54.33 -5.93
CA THR A 69 -17.30 55.56 -5.48
C THR A 69 -16.30 55.26 -4.36
N GLN A 70 -15.00 55.31 -4.70
CA GLN A 70 -13.84 55.58 -3.82
C GLN A 70 -13.60 54.58 -2.64
N LEU A 71 -12.43 54.48 -1.99
CA LEU A 71 -11.27 55.39 -1.89
C LEU A 71 -10.01 54.57 -1.48
N MET A 72 -8.85 54.91 -2.03
CA MET A 72 -7.43 54.64 -1.63
C MET A 72 -6.62 54.71 -2.94
N GLY A 73 -5.52 55.45 -3.07
CA GLY A 73 -4.82 56.31 -2.12
C GLY A 73 -3.45 56.68 -2.69
N GLU A 74 -3.42 57.48 -3.76
CA GLU A 74 -2.22 57.70 -4.59
C GLU A 74 -1.81 59.18 -4.63
N SER A 75 -0.50 59.42 -4.52
CA SER A 75 0.21 60.69 -4.73
C SER A 75 0.92 60.62 -6.10
N PRO A 76 1.38 61.70 -6.77
CA PRO A 76 1.67 63.03 -6.22
C PRO A 76 1.33 64.28 -7.06
N ASP A 77 1.45 65.43 -6.39
CA ASP A 77 1.90 66.77 -6.84
C ASP A 77 1.37 67.51 -8.10
N ALA A 78 1.30 68.85 -7.92
CA ALA A 78 1.31 69.95 -8.91
C ALA A 78 -0.02 70.40 -9.58
N GLU A 79 -0.79 71.17 -8.80
CA GLU A 79 -1.57 72.38 -9.15
C GLU A 79 -2.11 72.60 -10.59
N THR A 80 -3.42 72.82 -10.69
CA THR A 80 -4.04 73.66 -11.73
C THR A 80 -5.20 74.46 -11.14
N VAL A 81 -5.19 75.78 -11.35
CA VAL A 81 -6.14 76.75 -10.74
C VAL A 81 -7.31 77.04 -11.68
N VAL A 82 -8.54 77.13 -11.15
CA VAL A 82 -9.72 77.62 -11.87
C VAL A 82 -10.51 78.66 -11.05
N LEU A 83 -10.93 79.72 -11.76
CA LEU A 83 -11.75 80.91 -11.43
C LEU A 83 -13.20 80.58 -11.00
N PRO A 84 -14.18 81.53 -10.80
CA PRO A 84 -14.21 83.02 -10.82
C PRO A 84 -14.76 83.56 -9.43
N PRO A 85 -15.59 84.64 -9.24
CA PRO A 85 -16.06 85.77 -10.06
C PRO A 85 -16.08 87.19 -9.37
N ASP A 86 -16.62 88.19 -10.12
CA ASP A 86 -17.37 89.42 -9.74
C ASP A 86 -16.96 90.37 -8.58
N GLY A 87 -16.90 91.69 -8.86
CA GLY A 87 -16.94 92.74 -7.81
C GLY A 87 -16.46 94.17 -8.16
N ILE A 88 -17.38 94.97 -8.72
CA ILE A 88 -17.55 96.45 -8.78
C ILE A 88 -16.69 97.44 -7.94
N ASP A 89 -16.64 98.69 -8.45
CA ASP A 89 -16.30 100.00 -7.84
C ASP A 89 -14.82 100.25 -7.43
N ALA A 90 -14.11 101.35 -7.76
CA ALA A 90 -14.39 102.79 -8.05
C ALA A 90 -13.97 103.72 -6.89
N LEU A 91 -13.13 104.73 -7.22
CA LEU A 91 -12.58 105.81 -6.38
C LEU A 91 -11.77 105.41 -5.12
N ASP A 92 -10.48 105.72 -5.11
CA ASP A 92 -10.04 106.98 -4.48
C ASP A 92 -8.60 107.36 -4.92
N ASP A 93 -8.40 108.64 -5.23
CA ASP A 93 -7.10 109.29 -5.45
C ASP A 93 -7.02 110.41 -4.41
N PRO A 94 -6.05 110.36 -3.48
CA PRO A 94 -5.04 111.41 -3.53
C PRO A 94 -3.65 110.96 -3.04
N TYR A 95 -2.61 111.14 -3.85
CA TYR A 95 -1.59 112.16 -3.50
C TYR A 95 -0.69 112.52 -4.67
N PHE A 96 -0.69 113.82 -4.97
CA PHE A 96 0.04 114.50 -6.02
C PHE A 96 1.44 114.90 -5.50
N GLU A 97 2.52 114.67 -6.27
CA GLU A 97 3.41 115.75 -6.75
C GLU A 97 4.46 115.23 -7.76
N PRO A 98 4.69 115.93 -8.89
CA PRO A 98 5.60 115.49 -9.96
C PRO A 98 6.97 116.20 -9.94
N ALA A 99 7.97 115.60 -10.59
CA ALA A 99 9.24 116.25 -10.94
C ALA A 99 9.30 116.63 -12.43
N VAL A 100 9.81 117.84 -12.70
CA VAL A 100 9.73 118.56 -13.98
C VAL A 100 10.99 118.36 -14.84
N PRO A 101 10.88 118.42 -16.18
CA PRO A 101 11.99 118.87 -17.03
C PRO A 101 11.68 120.19 -17.75
N ASP A 102 12.33 121.26 -17.30
CA ASP A 102 12.60 122.52 -18.02
C ASP A 102 13.53 122.25 -19.23
N ASP A 103 13.71 123.12 -20.24
CA ASP A 103 12.91 124.22 -20.81
C ASP A 103 13.50 124.49 -22.23
N LEU A 104 12.94 125.45 -22.95
CA LEU A 104 12.98 125.68 -24.38
C LEU A 104 14.32 126.19 -24.98
N THR A 105 14.39 126.04 -26.31
CA THR A 105 15.01 126.97 -27.27
C THR A 105 16.52 127.22 -27.27
N SER A 106 17.19 126.76 -28.32
CA SER A 106 18.16 127.59 -29.04
C SER A 106 18.19 127.26 -30.53
N ALA A 107 17.82 128.23 -31.38
CA ALA A 107 17.84 128.08 -32.83
C ALA A 107 19.24 128.36 -33.41
N ARG A 108 19.66 127.58 -34.40
CA ARG A 108 20.78 127.90 -35.30
C ARG A 108 20.33 127.72 -36.75
N PRO A 109 20.67 128.64 -37.68
CA PRO A 109 20.07 128.68 -39.01
C PRO A 109 20.60 127.59 -39.94
N VAL A 110 19.72 127.14 -40.84
CA VAL A 110 20.06 126.27 -41.97
C VAL A 110 20.98 127.01 -42.94
N VAL A 111 22.11 126.39 -43.30
CA VAL A 111 22.92 126.80 -44.44
C VAL A 111 22.61 125.86 -45.60
N SER A 112 21.87 126.36 -46.60
CA SER A 112 21.68 125.65 -47.86
C SER A 112 22.91 125.78 -48.75
N ILE A 113 23.48 124.66 -49.18
CA ILE A 113 24.52 124.59 -50.21
C ILE A 113 23.92 123.86 -51.43
N PRO A 114 23.76 124.52 -52.59
CA PRO A 114 23.13 123.89 -53.75
C PRO A 114 24.15 123.20 -54.68
N SER A 115 23.94 121.89 -54.92
CA SER A 115 24.31 121.15 -56.15
C SER A 115 25.82 120.95 -56.45
N PRO A 116 26.20 120.18 -57.49
CA PRO A 116 25.60 118.95 -58.01
C PRO A 116 26.65 117.82 -58.24
N VAL A 117 26.31 116.55 -58.01
CA VAL A 117 27.03 115.41 -58.64
C VAL A 117 26.03 114.35 -59.08
N GLU A 118 26.28 113.77 -60.25
CA GLU A 118 25.34 112.96 -61.03
C GLU A 118 24.99 111.61 -60.38
N SER A 119 23.69 111.29 -60.38
CA SER A 119 23.23 109.92 -60.20
C SER A 119 23.57 109.10 -61.46
N LEU A 120 24.54 108.18 -61.35
CA LEU A 120 24.75 107.14 -62.36
C LEU A 120 23.44 106.39 -62.60
N PRO A 121 23.07 106.06 -63.85
CA PRO A 121 21.84 105.33 -64.13
C PRO A 121 21.98 103.89 -63.62
N GLU A 122 21.41 103.62 -62.44
CA GLU A 122 21.33 102.28 -61.86
C GLU A 122 20.38 101.42 -62.72
N ARG A 123 20.92 100.87 -63.82
CA ARG A 123 20.20 99.99 -64.75
C ARG A 123 19.98 98.63 -64.08
N ARG A 124 19.08 98.59 -63.09
CA ARG A 124 18.54 97.35 -62.51
C ARG A 124 17.88 96.55 -63.62
N ARG A 125 18.67 95.68 -64.27
CA ARG A 125 18.17 94.47 -64.91
C ARG A 125 17.58 93.63 -63.78
N ARG A 126 16.32 93.88 -63.46
CA ARG A 126 15.55 93.04 -62.54
C ARG A 126 15.65 91.62 -63.11
N LEU A 127 16.37 90.75 -62.42
CA LEU A 127 16.35 89.33 -62.74
C LEU A 127 14.87 88.94 -62.81
N PRO A 128 14.40 88.34 -63.92
CA PRO A 128 12.99 88.04 -64.07
C PRO A 128 12.60 87.12 -62.90
N ARG A 129 11.36 87.22 -62.40
CA ARG A 129 10.96 86.56 -61.14
C ARG A 129 11.26 85.05 -61.11
N TRP A 130 11.28 84.40 -62.29
CA TRP A 130 11.70 83.00 -62.44
C TRP A 130 13.17 82.72 -62.09
N ALA A 131 14.11 83.66 -62.32
CA ALA A 131 15.52 83.46 -62.00
C ALA A 131 15.80 83.57 -60.49
N LEU A 132 15.06 84.44 -59.78
CA LEU A 132 15.09 84.47 -58.31
C LEU A 132 14.47 83.18 -57.73
N ALA A 133 13.33 82.74 -58.26
CA ALA A 133 12.69 81.49 -57.86
C ALA A 133 13.59 80.26 -58.12
N LEU A 134 14.31 80.22 -59.25
CA LEU A 134 15.25 79.16 -59.59
C LEU A 134 16.47 79.14 -58.64
N LEU A 135 16.98 80.31 -58.23
CA LEU A 135 18.06 80.39 -57.24
C LEU A 135 17.59 79.90 -55.86
N VAL A 136 16.39 80.29 -55.42
CA VAL A 136 15.79 79.78 -54.17
C VAL A 136 15.56 78.27 -54.25
N LEU A 137 15.06 77.74 -55.37
CA LEU A 137 14.91 76.30 -55.57
C LEU A 137 16.26 75.57 -55.47
N LEU A 138 17.31 76.11 -56.09
CA LEU A 138 18.65 75.51 -56.07
C LEU A 138 19.25 75.57 -54.65
N ALA A 139 19.01 76.65 -53.89
CA ALA A 139 19.39 76.75 -52.49
C ALA A 139 18.63 75.75 -51.60
N VAL A 140 17.32 75.56 -51.82
CA VAL A 140 16.51 74.54 -51.12
C VAL A 140 16.99 73.13 -51.48
N LEU A 141 17.31 72.86 -52.74
CA LEU A 141 17.89 71.57 -53.16
C LEU A 141 19.31 71.35 -52.59
N ALA A 142 20.12 72.41 -52.43
CA ALA A 142 21.42 72.32 -51.80
C ALA A 142 21.32 72.07 -50.29
N VAL A 143 20.37 72.70 -49.60
CA VAL A 143 20.08 72.44 -48.17
C VAL A 143 19.47 71.05 -47.97
N ALA A 144 18.55 70.62 -48.84
CA ALA A 144 18.00 69.26 -48.80
C ALA A 144 19.06 68.20 -49.12
N GLY A 145 19.93 68.44 -50.11
CA GLY A 145 21.08 67.59 -50.42
C GLY A 145 22.10 67.53 -49.28
N ALA A 146 22.41 68.67 -48.65
CA ALA A 146 23.26 68.71 -47.47
C ALA A 146 22.61 67.97 -46.29
N ALA A 147 21.31 68.15 -46.05
CA ALA A 147 20.58 67.44 -45.01
C ALA A 147 20.60 65.92 -45.24
N LEU A 148 20.37 65.45 -46.47
CA LEU A 148 20.48 64.04 -46.85
C LEU A 148 21.91 63.50 -46.62
N VAL A 149 22.94 64.20 -47.10
CA VAL A 149 24.34 63.79 -46.90
C VAL A 149 24.71 63.76 -45.41
N THR A 150 24.30 64.76 -44.61
CA THR A 150 24.60 64.77 -43.18
C THR A 150 23.76 63.78 -42.36
N TYR A 151 22.60 63.36 -42.88
CA TYR A 151 21.77 62.30 -42.32
C TYR A 151 22.32 60.90 -42.66
N GLU A 152 22.93 60.72 -43.84
CA GLU A 152 23.71 59.52 -44.18
C GLU A 152 25.00 59.44 -43.34
N MET A 153 25.68 60.56 -43.09
CA MET A 153 26.88 60.61 -42.23
C MET A 153 26.60 60.53 -40.71
N GLU A 154 25.38 60.13 -40.30
CA GLU A 154 24.97 59.90 -38.90
C GLU A 154 25.27 61.06 -37.92
N LEU A 155 25.41 62.28 -38.42
CA LEU A 155 25.69 63.48 -37.61
C LEU A 155 24.47 63.93 -36.77
N TRP A 156 23.28 63.39 -37.06
CA TRP A 156 21.98 63.74 -36.50
C TRP A 156 21.05 62.51 -36.62
N GLY A 157 20.24 62.22 -35.59
CA GLY A 157 19.16 61.21 -35.69
C GLY A 157 19.49 59.79 -35.21
N GLY A 158 20.46 59.62 -34.32
CA GLY A 158 20.78 58.32 -33.70
C GLY A 158 21.73 57.45 -34.54
N ARG A 159 22.12 56.30 -33.98
CA ARG A 159 22.93 55.28 -34.66
C ARG A 159 22.06 54.09 -35.08
N SER A 160 22.47 53.42 -36.13
CA SER A 160 21.78 52.22 -36.63
C SER A 160 22.12 51.02 -35.74
N VAL A 161 21.13 50.33 -35.16
CA VAL A 161 21.35 49.12 -34.34
C VAL A 161 21.91 48.01 -35.24
N PRO A 162 23.11 47.45 -34.95
CA PRO A 162 23.67 46.35 -35.73
C PRO A 162 22.77 45.11 -35.73
N GLU A 163 22.90 44.29 -36.76
CA GLU A 163 22.37 42.92 -36.75
C GLU A 163 23.10 42.09 -35.70
N VAL A 164 22.33 41.55 -34.74
CA VAL A 164 22.81 40.82 -33.55
C VAL A 164 21.95 39.60 -33.20
N VAL A 165 20.74 39.47 -33.76
CA VAL A 165 19.88 38.28 -33.54
C VAL A 165 20.57 37.05 -34.13
N GLY A 166 20.67 35.98 -33.34
CA GLY A 166 21.39 34.75 -33.69
C GLY A 166 22.92 34.79 -33.47
N MET A 167 23.50 35.91 -33.02
CA MET A 167 24.89 35.94 -32.54
C MET A 167 24.98 35.46 -31.08
N SER A 168 26.18 35.07 -30.64
CA SER A 168 26.43 34.78 -29.23
C SER A 168 26.34 36.05 -28.38
N GLU A 169 25.97 35.92 -27.09
CA GLU A 169 25.87 37.05 -26.16
C GLU A 169 27.13 37.94 -26.15
N ALA A 170 28.32 37.33 -26.16
CA ALA A 170 29.60 38.03 -26.15
C ALA A 170 29.83 38.83 -27.46
N GLU A 171 29.59 38.23 -28.62
CA GLU A 171 29.76 38.90 -29.92
C GLU A 171 28.71 39.99 -30.15
N ALA A 172 27.45 39.75 -29.73
CA ALA A 172 26.38 40.73 -29.78
C ALA A 172 26.70 41.95 -28.91
N THR A 173 27.19 41.72 -27.69
CA THR A 173 27.60 42.77 -26.75
C THR A 173 28.77 43.57 -27.31
N GLU A 174 29.86 42.93 -27.74
CA GLU A 174 31.01 43.62 -28.35
C GLU A 174 30.58 44.47 -29.57
N ARG A 175 29.66 43.96 -30.39
CA ARG A 175 29.17 44.64 -31.59
C ARG A 175 28.27 45.83 -31.28
N LEU A 176 27.49 45.78 -30.20
CA LEU A 176 26.66 46.89 -29.73
C LEU A 176 27.47 47.96 -28.99
N GLU A 177 28.38 47.56 -28.11
CA GLU A 177 29.32 48.45 -27.42
C GLU A 177 30.27 49.14 -28.41
N GLY A 178 30.76 48.41 -29.42
CA GLY A 178 31.55 48.96 -30.54
C GLY A 178 30.76 49.95 -31.40
N ALA A 179 29.43 49.81 -31.48
CA ALA A 179 28.52 50.80 -32.06
C ALA A 179 28.13 51.92 -31.05
N GLY A 180 28.57 51.83 -29.79
CA GLY A 180 28.36 52.81 -28.74
C GLY A 180 26.98 52.78 -28.06
N PHE A 181 26.30 51.64 -28.08
CA PHE A 181 25.10 51.39 -27.28
C PHE A 181 25.47 50.79 -25.92
N SER A 182 24.72 51.14 -24.87
CA SER A 182 24.73 50.37 -23.61
C SER A 182 23.85 49.13 -23.74
N VAL A 183 24.35 47.98 -23.29
CA VAL A 183 23.66 46.69 -23.42
C VAL A 183 23.08 46.25 -22.08
N GLU A 184 21.83 45.82 -22.09
CA GLU A 184 21.16 45.14 -20.98
C GLU A 184 20.77 43.73 -21.44
N VAL A 185 20.98 42.70 -20.63
CA VAL A 185 20.75 41.31 -21.02
C VAL A 185 19.64 40.70 -20.17
N GLU A 186 18.56 40.29 -20.80
CA GLU A 186 17.48 39.49 -20.22
C GLU A 186 17.60 38.04 -20.67
N TYR A 187 17.57 37.10 -19.72
CA TYR A 187 17.57 35.67 -20.02
C TYR A 187 16.14 35.14 -20.13
N ARG A 188 15.83 34.48 -21.25
CA ARG A 188 14.55 33.80 -21.48
C ARG A 188 14.77 32.31 -21.64
N ALA A 189 14.18 31.52 -20.74
CA ALA A 189 14.32 30.07 -20.76
C ALA A 189 13.61 29.46 -21.98
N GLY A 190 14.32 28.62 -22.73
CA GLY A 190 13.84 28.02 -23.98
C GLY A 190 14.44 26.64 -24.25
N ASP A 191 14.18 26.10 -25.45
CA ASP A 191 14.53 24.72 -25.82
C ASP A 191 15.69 24.60 -26.83
N GLY A 192 16.32 25.73 -27.17
CA GLY A 192 17.42 25.78 -28.13
C GLY A 192 18.03 27.17 -28.30
N ASN A 193 19.08 27.25 -29.11
CA ASN A 193 19.90 28.45 -29.35
C ASN A 193 20.51 29.06 -28.06
N TYR A 194 20.87 28.22 -27.09
CA TYR A 194 21.43 28.64 -25.79
C TYR A 194 22.64 29.57 -25.96
N GLY A 195 22.65 30.67 -25.21
CA GLY A 195 23.69 31.70 -25.30
C GLY A 195 23.66 32.56 -26.56
N ALA A 196 22.67 32.38 -27.44
CA ALA A 196 22.42 33.25 -28.59
C ALA A 196 21.27 34.23 -28.34
N VAL A 197 21.36 35.40 -28.97
CA VAL A 197 20.31 36.42 -28.93
C VAL A 197 19.08 35.96 -29.72
N LEU A 198 17.94 35.84 -29.03
CA LEU A 198 16.63 35.55 -29.61
C LEU A 198 15.97 36.80 -30.20
N ASP A 199 16.10 37.93 -29.51
CA ASP A 199 15.45 39.20 -29.86
C ASP A 199 16.24 40.40 -29.30
N CYS A 200 16.04 41.58 -29.89
CA CYS A 200 16.66 42.83 -29.44
C CYS A 200 15.65 43.99 -29.48
N THR A 201 15.61 44.77 -28.42
CA THR A 201 14.75 45.97 -28.32
C THR A 201 15.61 47.20 -28.04
N PRO A 202 15.61 48.22 -28.91
CA PRO A 202 14.95 48.32 -30.22
C PRO A 202 15.52 47.36 -31.30
N ALA A 203 14.66 46.98 -32.25
CA ALA A 203 14.96 45.98 -33.27
C ALA A 203 16.16 46.33 -34.18
N GLN A 204 16.88 45.30 -34.62
CA GLN A 204 18.04 45.43 -35.50
C GLN A 204 17.72 46.18 -36.81
N GLY A 205 18.68 46.98 -37.28
CA GLY A 205 18.55 47.83 -38.46
C GLY A 205 17.74 49.13 -38.25
N VAL A 206 17.08 49.30 -37.10
CA VAL A 206 16.40 50.56 -36.73
C VAL A 206 17.43 51.55 -36.19
N ARG A 207 17.23 52.86 -36.45
CA ARG A 207 18.03 53.90 -35.79
C ARG A 207 17.52 54.16 -34.38
N ALA A 208 18.41 54.05 -33.40
CA ALA A 208 18.12 54.24 -31.99
C ALA A 208 19.06 55.30 -31.38
N ASP A 209 18.63 55.88 -30.26
CA ASP A 209 19.48 56.77 -29.47
C ASP A 209 20.46 55.91 -28.65
N PRO A 210 21.79 56.05 -28.82
CA PRO A 210 22.77 55.31 -28.03
C PRO A 210 22.63 55.52 -26.52
N ALA A 211 22.09 56.67 -26.08
CA ALA A 211 21.86 56.95 -24.66
C ALA A 211 20.67 56.19 -24.05
N ARG A 212 19.82 55.56 -24.87
CA ARG A 212 18.65 54.78 -24.40
C ARG A 212 18.99 53.30 -24.13
N GLY A 213 20.13 52.81 -24.64
CA GLY A 213 20.54 51.41 -24.55
C GLY A 213 19.76 50.47 -25.47
N VAL A 214 20.17 49.20 -25.47
CA VAL A 214 19.54 48.08 -26.19
C VAL A 214 19.42 46.91 -25.24
N THR A 215 18.20 46.40 -25.06
CA THR A 215 17.92 45.18 -24.29
C THR A 215 18.01 43.98 -25.23
N LEU A 216 18.89 43.04 -24.92
CA LEU A 216 19.04 41.74 -25.59
C LEU A 216 18.27 40.67 -24.83
N VAL A 217 17.46 39.89 -25.54
CA VAL A 217 16.88 38.67 -24.99
C VAL A 217 17.74 37.49 -25.42
N VAL A 218 18.42 36.84 -24.48
CA VAL A 218 19.29 35.68 -24.73
C VAL A 218 18.57 34.39 -24.34
N ALA A 219 18.72 33.34 -25.15
CA ALA A 219 18.17 32.03 -24.83
C ALA A 219 18.96 31.39 -23.66
N ALA A 220 18.26 31.08 -22.57
CA ALA A 220 18.79 30.34 -21.43
C ALA A 220 18.23 28.90 -21.39
N GLU A 221 18.98 28.00 -20.77
CA GLU A 221 18.53 26.64 -20.47
C GLU A 221 17.48 26.67 -19.35
N ARG A 222 16.43 25.82 -19.44
CA ARG A 222 15.56 25.55 -18.28
C ARG A 222 16.30 24.61 -17.35
N THR A 223 16.20 24.83 -16.04
CA THR A 223 16.80 23.97 -15.02
C THR A 223 15.72 23.44 -14.08
N ILE A 224 15.89 22.20 -13.62
CA ILE A 224 14.92 21.58 -12.72
C ILE A 224 15.00 22.27 -11.34
N PRO A 225 13.88 22.79 -10.80
CA PRO A 225 13.85 23.42 -9.49
C PRO A 225 14.14 22.41 -8.37
N ARG A 226 14.36 22.90 -7.15
CA ARG A 226 14.45 22.01 -5.99
C ARG A 226 13.05 21.54 -5.60
N VAL A 227 12.88 20.22 -5.63
CA VAL A 227 11.59 19.53 -5.40
C VAL A 227 11.73 18.33 -4.47
N VAL A 228 12.94 17.86 -4.18
CA VAL A 228 13.18 16.78 -3.22
C VAL A 228 12.81 17.25 -1.81
N GLY A 229 12.00 16.46 -1.11
CA GLY A 229 11.45 16.80 0.21
C GLY A 229 10.20 17.70 0.18
N LEU A 230 9.68 18.07 -0.99
CA LEU A 230 8.34 18.65 -1.12
C LEU A 230 7.27 17.54 -1.23
N ASN A 231 6.00 17.93 -1.09
CA ASN A 231 4.87 17.05 -1.39
C ASN A 231 4.71 16.85 -2.93
N GLU A 232 4.14 15.72 -3.36
CA GLU A 232 3.79 15.39 -4.76
C GLU A 232 3.09 16.56 -5.47
N ASP A 233 2.10 17.20 -4.83
CA ASP A 233 1.35 18.33 -5.39
C ASP A 233 2.24 19.57 -5.59
N GLU A 234 2.98 19.98 -4.55
CA GLU A 234 3.86 21.16 -4.57
C GLU A 234 5.02 21.00 -5.57
N ALA A 235 5.61 19.81 -5.62
CA ALA A 235 6.65 19.45 -6.58
C ALA A 235 6.12 19.47 -8.02
N THR A 236 4.91 18.94 -8.23
CA THR A 236 4.26 18.91 -9.54
C THR A 236 3.95 20.34 -10.03
N GLU A 237 3.44 21.22 -9.18
CA GLU A 237 3.24 22.63 -9.51
C GLU A 237 4.57 23.33 -9.86
N ALA A 238 5.63 23.11 -9.07
CA ALA A 238 6.95 23.68 -9.32
C ALA A 238 7.57 23.22 -10.65
N LEU A 239 7.39 21.94 -11.03
CA LEU A 239 7.88 21.39 -12.29
C LEU A 239 7.11 21.94 -13.50
N TYR A 240 5.78 22.05 -13.41
CA TYR A 240 4.99 22.71 -14.46
C TYR A 240 5.33 24.19 -14.60
N ALA A 241 5.54 24.91 -13.49
CA ALA A 241 5.99 26.31 -13.51
C ALA A 241 7.39 26.48 -14.13
N ALA A 242 8.27 25.50 -14.00
CA ALA A 242 9.58 25.46 -14.65
C ALA A 242 9.51 25.14 -16.17
N GLY A 243 8.36 24.69 -16.67
CA GLY A 243 8.14 24.37 -18.09
C GLY A 243 8.36 22.90 -18.46
N VAL A 244 8.24 21.97 -17.51
CA VAL A 244 8.08 20.53 -17.80
C VAL A 244 6.73 20.31 -18.47
N SER A 245 6.67 19.52 -19.55
CA SER A 245 5.40 19.13 -20.18
C SER A 245 5.11 17.63 -20.17
N ASP A 246 6.12 16.80 -19.95
CA ASP A 246 6.01 15.35 -19.80
C ASP A 246 6.55 14.95 -18.41
N LEU A 247 5.62 14.69 -17.47
CA LEU A 247 5.89 14.35 -16.08
C LEU A 247 5.40 12.93 -15.80
N SER A 248 6.32 12.06 -15.38
CA SER A 248 6.05 10.68 -14.98
C SER A 248 6.20 10.56 -13.47
N ILE A 249 5.18 10.09 -12.75
CA ILE A 249 5.24 9.89 -11.30
C ILE A 249 5.42 8.39 -11.01
N ALA A 250 6.57 8.04 -10.46
CA ALA A 250 6.88 6.71 -9.95
C ALA A 250 6.78 6.72 -8.42
N ARG A 251 6.26 5.64 -7.83
CA ARG A 251 6.22 5.48 -6.36
C ARG A 251 7.23 4.42 -5.91
N ARG A 252 7.77 4.59 -4.70
CA ARG A 252 8.74 3.67 -4.09
C ARG A 252 8.53 3.61 -2.58
N ASN A 253 8.54 2.39 -2.03
CA ASN A 253 8.45 2.15 -0.58
C ASN A 253 9.56 2.94 0.13
N SER A 254 9.20 3.74 1.14
CA SER A 254 10.14 4.56 1.92
C SER A 254 9.62 4.81 3.32
N GLY A 255 10.52 5.12 4.25
CA GLY A 255 10.18 5.54 5.62
C GLY A 255 9.91 7.05 5.76
N GLU A 256 10.00 7.81 4.66
CA GLU A 256 9.55 9.20 4.60
C GLU A 256 8.01 9.28 4.59
N ALA A 257 7.45 10.46 4.90
CA ALA A 257 6.00 10.66 4.89
C ALA A 257 5.41 10.40 3.48
N GLU A 258 4.21 9.80 3.42
CA GLU A 258 3.49 9.56 2.17
C GLU A 258 3.42 10.85 1.32
N GLY A 259 3.62 10.71 0.01
CA GLY A 259 3.58 11.84 -0.91
C GLY A 259 4.85 12.70 -0.91
N THR A 260 5.87 12.39 -0.10
CA THR A 260 7.16 13.12 -0.12
C THR A 260 8.01 12.73 -1.32
N VAL A 261 8.53 13.70 -2.06
CA VAL A 261 9.46 13.45 -3.18
C VAL A 261 10.82 12.99 -2.68
N LEU A 262 11.23 11.78 -3.10
CA LEU A 262 12.52 11.16 -2.79
C LEU A 262 13.63 11.56 -3.75
N SER A 263 13.30 11.66 -5.05
CA SER A 263 14.26 12.01 -6.11
C SER A 263 13.54 12.44 -7.38
N VAL A 264 14.21 13.24 -8.21
CA VAL A 264 13.77 13.58 -9.57
C VAL A 264 14.87 13.21 -10.57
N ASP A 265 14.48 12.71 -11.74
CA ASP A 265 15.37 12.43 -12.88
C ASP A 265 14.82 13.11 -14.15
N PRO A 266 15.56 14.02 -14.83
CA PRO A 266 16.91 14.48 -14.48
C PRO A 266 16.98 15.17 -13.11
N GLY A 267 18.17 15.20 -12.51
CA GLY A 267 18.37 15.71 -11.14
C GLY A 267 18.16 17.22 -10.98
N GLU A 268 17.98 17.66 -9.74
CA GLU A 268 17.83 19.09 -9.40
C GLU A 268 18.97 19.95 -9.98
N GLY A 269 18.62 21.08 -10.57
CA GLY A 269 19.56 22.00 -11.22
C GLY A 269 20.17 21.50 -12.54
N GLN A 270 19.84 20.29 -13.01
CA GLN A 270 20.21 19.86 -14.36
C GLN A 270 19.39 20.62 -15.42
N PRO A 271 19.98 20.90 -16.60
CA PRO A 271 19.26 21.48 -17.72
C PRO A 271 18.33 20.45 -18.37
N PHE A 272 17.14 20.89 -18.80
CA PHE A 272 16.15 20.06 -19.49
C PHE A 272 15.40 20.86 -20.57
N ARG A 273 14.77 20.17 -21.52
CA ARG A 273 13.84 20.74 -22.51
C ARG A 273 12.40 20.39 -22.14
N SER A 274 11.40 21.18 -22.58
CA SER A 274 9.98 20.86 -22.27
C SER A 274 9.56 19.46 -22.73
N SER A 275 10.18 18.95 -23.79
CA SER A 275 9.93 17.63 -24.39
C SER A 275 10.67 16.47 -23.71
N ASP A 276 11.56 16.75 -22.76
CA ASP A 276 12.28 15.71 -22.06
C ASP A 276 11.38 15.17 -20.92
N ALA A 277 11.24 13.86 -20.84
CA ALA A 277 10.44 13.21 -19.81
C ALA A 277 11.14 13.35 -18.44
N VAL A 278 10.46 13.98 -17.48
CA VAL A 278 10.93 14.10 -16.10
C VAL A 278 10.22 13.05 -15.24
N THR A 279 10.99 12.20 -14.57
CA THR A 279 10.49 11.20 -13.63
C THR A 279 10.61 11.69 -12.20
N LEU A 280 9.49 11.88 -11.53
CA LEU A 280 9.39 12.18 -10.11
C LEU A 280 9.23 10.87 -9.33
N VAL A 281 10.08 10.60 -8.34
CA VAL A 281 9.97 9.45 -7.46
C VAL A 281 9.43 9.89 -6.11
N VAL A 282 8.27 9.39 -5.74
CA VAL A 282 7.51 9.75 -4.54
C VAL A 282 7.51 8.60 -3.54
N ALA A 283 7.56 8.93 -2.24
CA ALA A 283 7.43 8.00 -1.13
C ALA A 283 6.00 7.43 -1.05
N GLN A 284 5.89 6.11 -1.03
CA GLN A 284 4.69 5.40 -0.58
C GLN A 284 5.03 4.63 0.72
N PRO A 285 4.06 4.46 1.63
CA PRO A 285 4.25 3.61 2.81
C PRO A 285 4.48 2.15 2.41
N TYR A 286 5.04 1.37 3.31
CA TYR A 286 5.04 -0.09 3.17
C TYR A 286 3.65 -0.60 3.57
N ALA A 287 3.10 -1.56 2.84
CA ALA A 287 1.81 -2.18 3.19
C ALA A 287 2.03 -3.67 3.48
N VAL A 288 1.35 -4.22 4.49
CA VAL A 288 1.42 -5.67 4.77
C VAL A 288 0.77 -6.44 3.61
N PRO A 289 1.51 -7.30 2.88
CA PRO A 289 0.97 -8.04 1.75
C PRO A 289 -0.07 -9.09 2.18
N ALA A 290 -0.84 -9.60 1.21
CA ALA A 290 -1.89 -10.59 1.45
C ALA A 290 -1.32 -12.00 1.69
N VAL A 291 -0.85 -12.23 2.92
CA VAL A 291 -0.22 -13.48 3.38
C VAL A 291 -1.18 -14.52 3.96
N LEU A 292 -2.46 -14.18 4.17
CA LEU A 292 -3.46 -15.10 4.73
C LEU A 292 -3.69 -16.28 3.78
N GLY A 293 -3.66 -17.50 4.31
CA GLY A 293 -3.82 -18.72 3.51
C GLY A 293 -2.55 -19.15 2.75
N MET A 294 -1.43 -18.44 2.89
CA MET A 294 -0.13 -18.86 2.33
C MET A 294 0.63 -19.77 3.30
N GLY A 295 1.52 -20.60 2.76
CA GLY A 295 2.48 -21.36 3.56
C GLY A 295 3.49 -20.44 4.25
N THR A 296 3.95 -20.84 5.43
CA THR A 296 4.84 -20.01 6.28
C THR A 296 6.08 -19.48 5.53
N ASP A 297 6.79 -20.35 4.80
CA ASP A 297 7.99 -19.97 4.05
C ASP A 297 7.70 -19.00 2.89
N GLU A 298 6.54 -19.14 2.23
CA GLU A 298 6.09 -18.26 1.14
C GLU A 298 5.71 -16.88 1.68
N ALA A 299 4.98 -16.84 2.81
CA ALA A 299 4.62 -15.61 3.49
C ALA A 299 5.87 -14.85 4.00
N LEU A 300 6.85 -15.54 4.58
CA LEU A 300 8.11 -14.93 5.01
C LEU A 300 8.92 -14.38 3.82
N ALA A 301 9.04 -15.15 2.73
CA ALA A 301 9.72 -14.69 1.52
C ALA A 301 9.06 -13.44 0.91
N LEU A 302 7.72 -13.37 0.91
CA LEU A 302 6.96 -12.22 0.41
C LEU A 302 7.14 -10.98 1.31
N LEU A 303 7.21 -11.16 2.63
CA LEU A 303 7.54 -10.07 3.56
C LEU A 303 8.97 -9.55 3.33
N GLU A 304 9.95 -10.44 3.15
CA GLU A 304 11.33 -10.05 2.85
C GLU A 304 11.46 -9.32 1.50
N GLU A 305 10.71 -9.73 0.47
CA GLU A 305 10.68 -9.06 -0.84
C GLU A 305 10.15 -7.62 -0.75
N GLU A 306 9.08 -7.39 0.04
CA GLU A 306 8.54 -6.05 0.30
C GLU A 306 9.42 -5.22 1.28
N GLY A 307 10.47 -5.81 1.87
CA GLY A 307 11.37 -5.14 2.81
C GLY A 307 10.84 -5.03 4.24
N LEU A 308 9.97 -5.96 4.63
CA LEU A 308 9.44 -6.14 5.98
C LEU A 308 10.18 -7.28 6.70
N THR A 309 10.07 -7.33 8.03
CA THR A 309 10.62 -8.44 8.83
C THR A 309 9.46 -9.30 9.33
N GLY A 310 9.42 -10.58 8.95
CA GLY A 310 8.44 -11.51 9.48
C GLY A 310 8.92 -12.21 10.77
N SER A 311 8.06 -12.30 11.78
CA SER A 311 8.21 -13.22 12.91
C SER A 311 7.04 -14.20 12.95
N VAL A 312 7.27 -15.44 13.40
CA VAL A 312 6.26 -16.52 13.35
C VAL A 312 5.85 -16.92 14.76
N SER A 313 4.53 -17.02 14.95
CA SER A 313 3.86 -17.35 16.21
C SER A 313 2.88 -18.49 15.92
N TYR A 314 3.11 -19.68 16.49
CA TYR A 314 2.26 -20.84 16.24
C TYR A 314 1.02 -20.85 17.14
N VAL A 315 -0.15 -21.07 16.54
CA VAL A 315 -1.46 -21.06 17.20
C VAL A 315 -2.23 -22.31 16.82
N GLU A 316 -3.00 -22.88 17.75
CA GLU A 316 -3.95 -23.94 17.46
C GLU A 316 -5.11 -23.40 16.62
N SER A 317 -5.35 -24.00 15.44
CA SER A 317 -6.42 -23.61 14.53
C SER A 317 -7.05 -24.84 13.88
N HIS A 318 -8.25 -24.67 13.33
CA HIS A 318 -8.94 -25.67 12.51
C HIS A 318 -8.58 -25.55 11.02
N GLU A 319 -7.77 -24.56 10.65
CA GLU A 319 -7.22 -24.37 9.29
C GLU A 319 -6.05 -25.34 9.03
N GLU A 320 -5.72 -25.54 7.75
CA GLU A 320 -4.62 -26.39 7.29
C GLU A 320 -3.30 -26.07 8.02
N ARG A 321 -2.57 -27.11 8.43
CA ARG A 321 -1.36 -26.98 9.27
C ARG A 321 -0.23 -26.30 8.49
N GLY A 322 0.54 -25.43 9.15
CA GLY A 322 1.65 -24.67 8.55
C GLY A 322 1.23 -23.45 7.71
N VAL A 323 -0.07 -23.15 7.63
CA VAL A 323 -0.65 -22.01 6.91
C VAL A 323 -0.83 -20.80 7.83
N VAL A 324 -0.61 -19.59 7.29
CA VAL A 324 -0.85 -18.32 7.99
C VAL A 324 -2.35 -18.08 8.18
N VAL A 325 -2.78 -18.06 9.45
CA VAL A 325 -4.17 -17.79 9.87
C VAL A 325 -4.42 -16.33 10.27
N GLY A 326 -3.35 -15.58 10.54
CA GLY A 326 -3.43 -14.17 10.94
C GLY A 326 -2.10 -13.43 10.76
N ALA A 327 -2.16 -12.10 10.68
CA ALA A 327 -0.99 -11.23 10.67
C ALA A 327 -1.25 -9.99 11.53
N SER A 328 -0.23 -9.52 12.23
CA SER A 328 -0.24 -8.31 13.04
C SER A 328 1.06 -7.51 12.81
N PRO A 329 1.02 -6.31 12.18
CA PRO A 329 -0.14 -5.56 11.70
C PRO A 329 -0.98 -6.27 10.63
N SER A 330 -2.21 -5.81 10.44
CA SER A 330 -3.21 -6.50 9.61
C SER A 330 -2.92 -6.38 8.11
N VAL A 331 -3.42 -7.31 7.30
CA VAL A 331 -3.22 -7.30 5.84
C VAL A 331 -3.76 -6.01 5.22
N GLY A 332 -2.92 -5.34 4.42
CA GLY A 332 -3.21 -4.04 3.82
C GLY A 332 -3.02 -2.84 4.75
N GLU A 333 -2.58 -3.06 5.99
CA GLU A 333 -2.24 -1.98 6.93
C GLU A 333 -0.89 -1.35 6.57
N GLU A 334 -0.79 -0.03 6.75
CA GLU A 334 0.41 0.75 6.43
C GLU A 334 1.41 0.70 7.59
N VAL A 335 2.65 0.34 7.27
CA VAL A 335 3.72 0.10 8.24
C VAL A 335 5.00 0.86 7.87
N ALA A 336 5.88 1.02 8.86
CA ALA A 336 7.17 1.67 8.66
C ALA A 336 8.16 0.76 7.91
N ALA A 337 9.19 1.36 7.32
CA ALA A 337 10.28 0.62 6.67
C ALA A 337 10.94 -0.38 7.63
N GLY A 338 10.98 -1.66 7.25
CA GLY A 338 11.53 -2.72 8.10
C GLY A 338 10.72 -3.00 9.37
N ALA A 339 9.43 -2.69 9.40
CA ALA A 339 8.55 -3.07 10.49
C ALA A 339 8.50 -4.60 10.66
N GLU A 340 8.30 -5.04 11.91
CA GLU A 340 8.09 -6.43 12.26
C GLU A 340 6.59 -6.78 12.11
N VAL A 341 6.29 -7.83 11.36
CA VAL A 341 4.95 -8.39 11.18
C VAL A 341 4.92 -9.77 11.83
N GLU A 342 4.15 -9.91 12.91
CA GLU A 342 3.93 -11.19 13.58
C GLU A 342 2.87 -11.99 12.80
N LEU A 343 3.29 -13.10 12.20
CA LEU A 343 2.44 -14.07 11.52
C LEU A 343 1.93 -15.10 12.53
N SER A 344 0.62 -15.15 12.72
CA SER A 344 -0.06 -16.25 13.39
C SER A 344 -0.22 -17.41 12.41
N VAL A 345 0.41 -18.54 12.68
CA VAL A 345 0.45 -19.72 11.82
C VAL A 345 -0.22 -20.91 12.50
N SER A 346 -1.02 -21.68 11.76
CA SER A 346 -1.60 -22.95 12.24
C SER A 346 -0.48 -23.93 12.60
N SER A 347 -0.44 -24.41 13.84
CA SER A 347 0.65 -25.25 14.35
C SER A 347 0.95 -26.46 13.43
N PRO A 348 2.18 -26.61 12.90
CA PRO A 348 2.59 -27.78 12.14
C PRO A 348 2.80 -29.03 13.01
N TYR A 349 2.76 -28.86 14.34
CA TYR A 349 2.97 -29.91 15.33
C TYR A 349 1.63 -30.48 15.84
N PRO A 350 1.60 -31.76 16.27
CA PRO A 350 0.42 -32.35 16.87
C PRO A 350 0.08 -31.67 18.20
N SER A 351 -1.21 -31.56 18.51
CA SER A 351 -1.73 -30.77 19.64
C SER A 351 -1.33 -31.34 21.00
N SER A 352 -1.09 -32.66 21.08
CA SER A 352 -0.49 -33.32 22.25
C SER A 352 0.19 -34.63 21.86
N PRO A 353 1.09 -35.20 22.69
CA PRO A 353 1.68 -36.52 22.42
C PRO A 353 0.65 -37.67 22.41
N LEU A 354 -0.54 -37.45 22.97
CA LEU A 354 -1.62 -38.43 23.03
C LEU A 354 -2.53 -38.38 21.79
N ALA A 355 -2.53 -37.28 21.03
CA ALA A 355 -3.41 -37.06 19.88
C ALA A 355 -2.94 -37.89 18.67
N LEU A 356 -3.28 -39.18 18.65
CA LEU A 356 -2.73 -40.14 17.68
C LEU A 356 -3.07 -39.83 16.22
N LEU A 357 -4.18 -39.14 15.97
CA LEU A 357 -4.61 -38.79 14.61
C LEU A 357 -3.81 -37.61 14.04
N ASP A 358 -3.46 -36.61 14.87
CA ASP A 358 -2.67 -35.44 14.45
C ASP A 358 -1.34 -35.83 13.78
N TYR A 359 -0.74 -36.96 14.20
CA TYR A 359 0.51 -37.49 13.63
C TYR A 359 0.42 -37.87 12.13
N PHE A 360 -0.79 -38.11 11.60
CA PHE A 360 -0.98 -38.38 10.16
C PHE A 360 -1.16 -37.08 9.35
N ASP A 361 -1.58 -35.99 9.98
CA ASP A 361 -1.76 -34.68 9.36
C ASP A 361 -0.47 -33.83 9.36
N CYS A 362 0.52 -34.19 10.19
CA CYS A 362 1.80 -33.50 10.31
C CYS A 362 2.85 -34.07 9.34
N ALA A 363 3.77 -33.24 8.85
CA ALA A 363 4.91 -33.73 8.07
C ALA A 363 5.84 -34.58 8.97
N PRO A 364 6.42 -35.70 8.48
CA PRO A 364 7.27 -36.57 9.29
C PRO A 364 8.45 -35.86 9.96
N GLN A 365 9.03 -34.87 9.28
CA GLN A 365 10.14 -34.07 9.80
C GLN A 365 9.72 -33.21 11.01
N ASP A 366 8.52 -32.62 10.96
CA ASP A 366 7.96 -31.83 12.05
C ASP A 366 7.57 -32.71 13.25
N VAL A 367 7.08 -33.92 12.99
CA VAL A 367 6.87 -34.95 14.03
C VAL A 367 8.18 -35.32 14.72
N SER A 368 9.27 -35.53 13.99
CA SER A 368 10.60 -35.79 14.58
C SER A 368 11.06 -34.62 15.46
N ALA A 369 10.95 -33.38 14.96
CA ALA A 369 11.33 -32.18 15.70
C ALA A 369 10.50 -31.99 16.98
N TYR A 370 9.18 -32.17 16.89
CA TYR A 370 8.26 -32.11 18.02
C TYR A 370 8.59 -33.18 19.07
N LEU A 371 8.78 -34.43 18.67
CA LEU A 371 9.13 -35.53 19.60
C LEU A 371 10.45 -35.25 20.31
N ALA A 372 11.45 -34.71 19.61
CA ALA A 372 12.73 -34.32 20.21
C ALA A 372 12.59 -33.19 21.24
N ASP A 373 11.76 -32.17 20.97
CA ASP A 373 11.48 -31.07 21.91
C ASP A 373 10.72 -31.55 23.16
N GLN A 374 9.74 -32.43 22.98
CA GLN A 374 9.02 -33.11 24.07
C GLN A 374 9.89 -34.14 24.84
N GLY A 375 11.17 -34.27 24.48
CA GLY A 375 12.14 -35.11 25.19
C GLY A 375 12.04 -36.61 24.89
N PHE A 376 11.35 -37.00 23.81
CA PHE A 376 11.35 -38.38 23.35
C PHE A 376 12.69 -38.74 22.68
N SER A 377 13.16 -39.96 22.90
CA SER A 377 14.42 -40.46 22.37
C SER A 377 14.21 -41.61 21.39
N CYS A 378 14.79 -41.50 20.19
CA CYS A 378 14.72 -42.56 19.17
C CYS A 378 15.47 -43.83 19.63
N ARG A 379 14.71 -44.88 19.92
CA ARG A 379 15.17 -46.24 20.26
C ARG A 379 15.37 -47.10 19.01
N LEU A 380 14.47 -46.95 18.04
CA LEU A 380 14.47 -47.67 16.77
C LEU A 380 14.14 -46.70 15.64
N GLY A 381 14.77 -46.88 14.49
CA GLY A 381 14.35 -46.29 13.23
C GLY A 381 14.93 -47.06 12.04
N GLU A 382 14.02 -47.61 11.24
CA GLU A 382 14.24 -48.26 9.96
C GLU A 382 13.16 -47.76 8.99
N VAL A 383 13.35 -47.93 7.68
CA VAL A 383 12.31 -47.62 6.68
C VAL A 383 11.81 -48.93 6.09
N TYR A 384 10.50 -49.13 6.06
CA TYR A 384 9.88 -50.27 5.39
C TYR A 384 10.14 -50.17 3.89
N ALA A 385 10.96 -51.08 3.34
CA ALA A 385 11.36 -51.05 1.94
C ALA A 385 10.20 -51.28 0.93
N ALA A 386 9.03 -51.71 1.40
CA ALA A 386 7.85 -51.97 0.59
C ALA A 386 6.91 -50.76 0.47
N SER A 387 6.70 -50.03 1.57
CA SER A 387 5.79 -48.87 1.66
C SER A 387 6.51 -47.53 1.58
N GLY A 388 7.77 -47.45 2.02
CA GLY A 388 8.49 -46.19 2.27
C GLY A 388 8.18 -45.55 3.63
N ASN A 389 7.37 -46.21 4.45
CA ASN A 389 6.97 -45.72 5.77
C ASN A 389 8.05 -45.96 6.84
N ALA A 390 7.98 -45.16 7.91
CA ALA A 390 8.83 -45.30 9.07
C ALA A 390 8.48 -46.57 9.87
N ARG A 391 9.52 -47.28 10.30
CA ARG A 391 9.52 -48.26 11.39
C ARG A 391 10.33 -47.68 12.53
N ALA A 392 9.73 -46.78 13.29
CA ALA A 392 10.41 -46.01 14.33
C ALA A 392 9.79 -46.28 15.71
N ALA A 393 10.60 -46.12 16.75
CA ALA A 393 10.17 -46.19 18.14
C ALA A 393 10.88 -45.11 18.97
N TYR A 394 10.09 -44.35 19.71
CA TYR A 394 10.48 -43.20 20.50
C TYR A 394 10.06 -43.43 21.95
N GLU A 395 11.02 -43.39 22.87
CA GLU A 395 10.78 -43.51 24.31
C GLU A 395 10.71 -42.10 24.93
N GLY A 396 9.56 -41.77 25.51
CA GLY A 396 9.29 -40.50 26.17
C GLY A 396 9.84 -40.42 27.60
N PRO A 397 9.93 -39.22 28.18
CA PRO A 397 10.49 -39.01 29.52
C PRO A 397 9.70 -39.69 30.64
N GLY A 398 8.40 -40.00 30.42
CA GLY A 398 7.56 -40.78 31.33
C GLY A 398 7.78 -42.30 31.28
N GLY A 399 8.58 -42.79 30.32
CA GLY A 399 8.67 -44.21 29.98
C GLY A 399 7.61 -44.68 28.97
N ASP A 400 6.83 -43.74 28.42
CA ASP A 400 5.89 -43.99 27.34
C ASP A 400 6.63 -44.39 26.05
N LEU A 401 6.07 -45.32 25.29
CA LEU A 401 6.67 -45.83 24.07
C LEU A 401 5.75 -45.54 22.88
N LEU A 402 6.11 -44.54 22.08
CA LEU A 402 5.47 -44.22 20.82
C LEU A 402 6.17 -44.99 19.69
N GLN A 403 5.42 -45.73 18.88
CA GLN A 403 5.92 -46.46 17.72
C GLN A 403 5.18 -45.97 16.47
N ILE A 404 5.93 -45.69 15.41
CA ILE A 404 5.39 -45.45 14.08
C ILE A 404 5.78 -46.65 13.21
N THR A 405 4.79 -47.33 12.64
CA THR A 405 4.97 -48.62 11.98
C THR A 405 3.77 -48.95 11.09
N ASP A 406 3.98 -49.72 10.03
CA ASP A 406 2.89 -50.27 9.21
C ASP A 406 2.05 -51.31 9.97
N ASP A 407 2.58 -51.91 11.04
CA ASP A 407 1.93 -52.99 11.82
C ASP A 407 1.64 -52.53 13.28
N PRO A 408 0.84 -51.47 13.52
CA PRO A 408 0.69 -50.87 14.85
C PRO A 408 0.00 -51.77 15.89
N GLU A 409 -0.65 -52.86 15.46
CA GLU A 409 -1.16 -53.88 16.37
C GLU A 409 -0.05 -54.68 17.08
N ARG A 410 1.17 -54.72 16.52
CA ARG A 410 2.29 -55.54 17.01
C ARG A 410 3.25 -54.69 17.86
N GLY A 411 3.53 -55.13 19.08
CA GLY A 411 4.44 -54.40 19.98
C GLY A 411 5.92 -54.67 19.75
N SER A 412 6.29 -55.76 19.06
CA SER A 412 7.66 -56.26 19.06
C SER A 412 8.72 -55.31 18.48
N LEU A 413 9.71 -54.96 19.32
CA LEU A 413 10.92 -54.23 18.93
C LEU A 413 12.09 -55.20 18.74
N SER A 414 12.30 -55.64 17.50
CA SER A 414 13.29 -56.67 17.15
C SER A 414 14.66 -56.11 16.71
N ALA A 415 14.88 -54.79 16.78
CA ALA A 415 16.06 -54.12 16.25
C ALA A 415 16.47 -52.92 17.13
N SER A 416 17.69 -52.40 16.94
CA SER A 416 18.28 -51.33 17.77
C SER A 416 19.10 -50.31 16.95
N SER A 417 18.56 -49.86 15.81
CA SER A 417 19.09 -48.71 15.06
C SER A 417 18.53 -47.40 15.61
N SER A 418 19.36 -46.48 16.10
CA SER A 418 18.93 -45.16 16.57
C SER A 418 18.91 -44.10 15.45
N ALA A 419 18.47 -44.47 14.25
CA ALA A 419 18.46 -43.58 13.09
C ALA A 419 17.11 -42.86 13.01
N ASP A 420 17.08 -41.52 12.97
CA ASP A 420 15.82 -40.80 12.83
C ASP A 420 15.33 -40.84 11.36
N VAL A 421 14.41 -41.76 11.10
CA VAL A 421 13.81 -41.97 9.78
C VAL A 421 12.67 -40.99 9.50
N LEU A 422 12.03 -40.42 10.53
CA LEU A 422 11.03 -39.37 10.38
C LEU A 422 11.70 -38.05 9.97
N ALA A 423 12.85 -37.70 10.57
CA ALA A 423 13.70 -36.61 10.11
C ALA A 423 14.17 -36.77 8.64
N SER A 424 14.19 -38.01 8.14
CA SER A 424 14.53 -38.33 6.74
C SER A 424 13.32 -38.26 5.79
N GLY A 425 12.11 -37.98 6.29
CA GLY A 425 10.88 -37.89 5.51
C GLY A 425 10.16 -39.21 5.22
N ALA A 426 10.39 -40.26 6.01
CA ALA A 426 9.66 -41.51 5.88
C ALA A 426 8.21 -41.36 6.38
N GLY A 427 7.23 -41.91 5.63
CA GLY A 427 5.80 -41.72 5.89
C GLY A 427 5.28 -42.38 7.18
N VAL A 428 4.14 -41.91 7.68
CA VAL A 428 3.45 -42.46 8.87
C VAL A 428 2.41 -43.48 8.43
N GLY A 429 2.74 -44.77 8.50
CA GLY A 429 1.81 -45.86 8.13
C GLY A 429 0.77 -46.20 9.20
N GLY A 430 1.15 -46.04 10.47
CA GLY A 430 0.35 -46.36 11.64
C GLY A 430 1.07 -45.88 12.90
N VAL A 431 0.32 -45.58 13.96
CA VAL A 431 0.84 -45.04 15.21
C VAL A 431 0.34 -45.90 16.37
N ARG A 432 1.25 -46.29 17.27
CA ARG A 432 0.97 -47.09 18.47
C ARG A 432 1.65 -46.43 19.67
N LEU A 433 0.88 -46.03 20.67
CA LEU A 433 1.38 -45.46 21.92
C LEU A 433 1.08 -46.41 23.08
N ALA A 434 2.15 -46.97 23.67
CA ALA A 434 2.05 -47.70 24.93
C ALA A 434 2.34 -46.74 26.10
N LEU A 435 1.34 -46.53 26.95
CA LEU A 435 1.42 -45.61 28.08
C LEU A 435 2.07 -46.27 29.29
N ALA A 436 3.00 -45.56 29.92
CA ALA A 436 3.56 -45.92 31.21
C ALA A 436 2.56 -45.64 32.34
N GLN A 437 2.65 -46.39 33.44
CA GLN A 437 1.72 -46.24 34.58
C GLN A 437 1.69 -44.83 35.21
N GLY A 438 2.74 -44.02 35.01
CA GLY A 438 2.79 -42.62 35.47
C GLY A 438 2.09 -41.62 34.55
N SER A 439 1.80 -42.00 33.30
CA SER A 439 1.20 -41.15 32.25
C SER A 439 -0.25 -41.53 31.94
N LEU A 440 -0.84 -42.45 32.72
CA LEU A 440 -2.21 -42.92 32.51
C LEU A 440 -3.27 -41.86 32.86
N PRO A 441 -4.29 -41.64 32.00
CA PRO A 441 -5.47 -40.86 32.36
C PRO A 441 -6.20 -41.42 33.59
N GLU A 442 -6.92 -40.58 34.33
CA GLU A 442 -7.77 -41.06 35.43
C GLU A 442 -8.79 -42.09 34.93
N GLY A 443 -8.80 -43.28 35.53
CA GLY A 443 -9.68 -44.39 35.13
C GLY A 443 -9.13 -45.28 33.99
N ALA A 444 -8.08 -44.88 33.27
CA ALA A 444 -7.52 -45.66 32.15
C ALA A 444 -6.94 -47.03 32.56
N ALA A 445 -6.60 -47.22 33.83
CA ALA A 445 -6.17 -48.52 34.37
C ALA A 445 -7.33 -49.51 34.62
N SER A 446 -8.58 -49.12 34.34
CA SER A 446 -9.74 -50.01 34.46
C SER A 446 -9.90 -50.86 33.20
N GLU A 447 -9.86 -52.18 33.36
CA GLU A 447 -10.23 -53.17 32.34
C GLU A 447 -11.75 -53.19 32.12
N SER A 448 -12.27 -52.08 31.62
CA SER A 448 -13.70 -51.88 31.35
C SER A 448 -13.92 -50.87 30.22
N GLU A 449 -15.13 -50.87 29.68
CA GLU A 449 -15.59 -49.88 28.70
C GLU A 449 -15.40 -48.42 29.17
N ALA A 450 -15.44 -48.17 30.50
CA ALA A 450 -15.18 -46.86 31.07
C ALA A 450 -13.70 -46.47 31.01
N GLY A 451 -12.77 -47.43 31.22
CA GLY A 451 -11.34 -47.21 31.04
C GLY A 451 -10.98 -46.99 29.57
N VAL A 452 -11.59 -47.77 28.66
CA VAL A 452 -11.46 -47.57 27.20
C VAL A 452 -11.87 -46.15 26.81
N ARG A 453 -13.03 -45.67 27.29
CA ARG A 453 -13.48 -44.29 27.05
C ARG A 453 -12.57 -43.22 27.65
N ALA A 454 -11.94 -43.47 28.80
CA ALA A 454 -10.98 -42.54 29.41
C ALA A 454 -9.72 -42.37 28.57
N VAL A 455 -9.17 -43.46 28.01
CA VAL A 455 -8.03 -43.41 27.07
C VAL A 455 -8.43 -42.78 25.75
N MET A 456 -9.57 -43.18 25.19
CA MET A 456 -10.16 -42.62 23.97
C MET A 456 -10.25 -41.08 24.05
N GLY A 457 -10.88 -40.56 25.11
CA GLY A 457 -11.00 -39.11 25.31
C GLY A 457 -9.67 -38.40 25.55
N ALA A 458 -8.70 -39.04 26.21
CA ALA A 458 -7.36 -38.47 26.40
C ALA A 458 -6.53 -38.44 25.10
N CYS A 459 -6.81 -39.36 24.16
CA CYS A 459 -6.18 -39.42 22.84
C CYS A 459 -6.92 -38.62 21.75
N GLY A 460 -7.99 -37.89 22.08
CA GLY A 460 -8.80 -37.15 21.11
C GLY A 460 -9.56 -38.05 20.12
N LEU A 461 -9.76 -39.32 20.49
CA LEU A 461 -10.42 -40.32 19.65
C LEU A 461 -11.93 -40.29 19.87
N ASP A 462 -12.70 -40.50 18.79
CA ASP A 462 -14.16 -40.52 18.79
C ASP A 462 -14.71 -41.67 17.93
N GLY A 463 -16.01 -41.95 18.06
CA GLY A 463 -16.69 -42.93 17.20
C GLY A 463 -16.40 -44.40 17.57
N LEU A 464 -16.42 -44.71 18.87
CA LEU A 464 -16.38 -46.07 19.40
C LEU A 464 -17.49 -46.93 18.77
N ILE A 465 -17.11 -48.08 18.18
CA ILE A 465 -18.02 -49.01 17.50
C ILE A 465 -18.37 -50.19 18.42
N ASP A 466 -17.37 -50.80 19.04
CA ASP A 466 -17.54 -51.99 19.89
C ASP A 466 -16.40 -52.12 20.91
N VAL A 467 -16.65 -52.91 21.98
CA VAL A 467 -15.70 -53.22 23.05
C VAL A 467 -15.76 -54.70 23.38
N CYS A 468 -14.66 -55.41 23.16
CA CYS A 468 -14.50 -56.82 23.46
C CYS A 468 -13.69 -57.02 24.76
N THR A 469 -14.03 -58.07 25.51
CA THR A 469 -13.29 -58.49 26.70
C THR A 469 -12.72 -59.90 26.51
N GLN A 470 -11.87 -60.35 27.45
CA GLN A 470 -11.37 -61.72 27.50
C GLN A 470 -12.46 -62.82 27.37
N ASP A 471 -13.70 -62.53 27.78
CA ASP A 471 -14.80 -63.49 27.83
C ASP A 471 -15.62 -63.52 26.52
N ASP A 472 -15.52 -62.46 25.71
CA ASP A 472 -16.29 -62.27 24.46
C ASP A 472 -15.46 -62.45 23.18
N VAL A 473 -14.14 -62.57 23.30
CA VAL A 473 -13.19 -62.52 22.17
C VAL A 473 -13.29 -63.70 21.20
N VAL A 474 -13.35 -63.39 19.90
CA VAL A 474 -13.39 -64.38 18.81
C VAL A 474 -11.97 -64.63 18.27
N LEU A 475 -11.31 -65.66 18.78
CA LEU A 475 -9.96 -66.05 18.34
C LEU A 475 -9.96 -66.75 16.97
N PRO A 476 -8.91 -66.56 16.13
CA PRO A 476 -8.74 -67.32 14.89
C PRO A 476 -8.53 -68.82 15.14
N GLU A 477 -8.88 -69.65 14.16
CA GLU A 477 -8.96 -71.11 14.31
C GLU A 477 -7.60 -71.73 14.71
N GLY A 478 -7.54 -72.28 15.93
CA GLY A 478 -6.33 -72.90 16.49
C GLY A 478 -5.41 -71.96 17.29
N ALA A 479 -5.82 -70.71 17.53
CA ALA A 479 -5.13 -69.79 18.44
C ALA A 479 -5.65 -69.92 19.89
N GLU A 480 -4.75 -69.75 20.85
CA GLU A 480 -5.05 -69.70 22.29
C GLU A 480 -4.42 -68.43 22.88
N LEU A 481 -5.10 -67.81 23.86
CA LEU A 481 -4.54 -66.68 24.61
C LEU A 481 -3.46 -67.16 25.62
N PRO A 482 -2.50 -66.29 26.01
CA PRO A 482 -1.58 -66.59 27.10
C PRO A 482 -2.30 -66.95 28.41
N GLU A 483 -1.74 -67.88 29.20
CA GLU A 483 -2.30 -68.23 30.51
C GLU A 483 -2.37 -66.98 31.41
N GLY A 484 -3.57 -66.67 31.93
CA GLY A 484 -3.79 -65.49 32.77
C GLY A 484 -3.84 -64.16 32.01
N ALA A 485 -4.04 -64.18 30.70
CA ALA A 485 -4.38 -62.99 29.93
C ALA A 485 -5.70 -62.37 30.42
N HIS A 486 -5.71 -61.06 30.59
CA HIS A 486 -6.86 -60.25 31.01
C HIS A 486 -6.83 -58.94 30.21
N PHE A 487 -7.95 -58.56 29.59
CA PHE A 487 -8.03 -57.32 28.82
C PHE A 487 -9.46 -56.84 28.59
N ALA A 488 -9.57 -55.52 28.40
CA ALA A 488 -10.64 -54.87 27.66
C ALA A 488 -10.01 -54.17 26.44
N CYS A 489 -10.53 -54.47 25.25
CA CYS A 489 -10.15 -53.79 24.02
C CYS A 489 -11.38 -53.10 23.44
N GLY A 490 -11.21 -51.91 22.87
CA GLY A 490 -12.27 -51.21 22.15
C GLY A 490 -11.74 -50.58 20.88
N TYR A 491 -12.58 -50.48 19.85
CA TYR A 491 -12.19 -49.88 18.57
C TYR A 491 -13.26 -48.95 18.02
N GLY A 492 -12.82 -47.98 17.24
CA GLY A 492 -13.69 -46.99 16.61
C GLY A 492 -13.16 -46.54 15.26
N ARG A 493 -13.92 -45.63 14.63
CA ARG A 493 -13.54 -45.00 13.37
C ARG A 493 -13.80 -43.50 13.40
N GLN A 494 -12.85 -42.74 12.88
CA GLN A 494 -12.89 -41.29 12.83
C GLN A 494 -12.26 -40.83 11.51
N GLY A 495 -13.09 -40.25 10.64
CA GLY A 495 -12.71 -40.01 9.24
C GLY A 495 -12.34 -41.32 8.53
N ASP A 496 -11.21 -41.31 7.83
CA ASP A 496 -10.66 -42.48 7.13
C ASP A 496 -9.79 -43.38 8.03
N TYR A 497 -9.65 -43.07 9.32
CA TYR A 497 -8.81 -43.81 10.26
C TYR A 497 -9.63 -44.75 11.16
N THR A 498 -9.06 -45.92 11.44
CA THR A 498 -9.54 -46.87 12.44
C THR A 498 -8.56 -46.88 13.61
N TRP A 499 -9.09 -46.72 14.82
CA TRP A 499 -8.29 -46.71 16.05
C TRP A 499 -8.74 -47.84 16.98
N ALA A 500 -7.83 -48.27 17.85
CA ALA A 500 -8.11 -49.26 18.89
C ALA A 500 -7.37 -48.91 20.18
N VAL A 501 -7.95 -49.27 21.31
CA VAL A 501 -7.39 -49.13 22.66
C VAL A 501 -7.44 -50.49 23.33
N VAL A 502 -6.30 -50.97 23.81
CA VAL A 502 -6.15 -52.21 24.58
C VAL A 502 -5.70 -51.84 26.00
N ILE A 503 -6.48 -52.25 27.00
CA ILE A 503 -6.15 -52.14 28.43
C ILE A 503 -6.09 -53.56 28.96
N GLY A 504 -4.89 -54.05 29.31
CA GLY A 504 -4.73 -55.44 29.74
C GLY A 504 -3.29 -55.95 29.70
N GLY A 505 -3.13 -57.24 29.92
CA GLY A 505 -1.84 -57.93 29.86
C GLY A 505 -1.93 -59.37 30.34
N SER A 506 -0.82 -59.91 30.83
CA SER A 506 -0.69 -61.27 31.39
C SER A 506 0.00 -61.23 32.75
N GLU A 507 -0.13 -62.31 33.52
CA GLU A 507 0.48 -62.49 34.85
C GLU A 507 0.24 -61.35 35.87
N GLY A 508 -0.85 -60.58 35.69
CA GLY A 508 -1.23 -59.43 36.52
C GLY A 508 -0.54 -58.11 36.18
N ALA A 509 0.12 -57.99 35.03
CA ALA A 509 0.74 -56.75 34.55
C ALA A 509 -0.13 -56.03 33.50
N THR A 510 -1.01 -55.14 33.95
CA THR A 510 -1.82 -54.29 33.06
C THR A 510 -0.94 -53.26 32.33
N ARG A 511 -1.03 -53.22 31.00
CA ARG A 511 -0.51 -52.16 30.12
C ARG A 511 -1.69 -51.47 29.43
N VAL A 512 -1.50 -50.23 29.01
CA VAL A 512 -2.46 -49.50 28.18
C VAL A 512 -1.78 -49.14 26.87
N VAL A 513 -2.40 -49.53 25.76
CA VAL A 513 -1.92 -49.26 24.41
C VAL A 513 -3.04 -48.65 23.60
N ALA A 514 -2.84 -47.44 23.10
CA ALA A 514 -3.70 -46.83 22.10
C ALA A 514 -3.01 -46.91 20.73
N LEU A 515 -3.76 -47.15 19.67
CA LEU A 515 -3.22 -47.21 18.31
C LEU A 515 -4.22 -46.66 17.28
N ALA A 516 -3.70 -46.15 16.18
CA ALA A 516 -4.45 -45.67 15.04
C ALA A 516 -3.75 -46.07 13.73
N ALA A 517 -4.53 -46.40 12.70
CA ALA A 517 -4.03 -46.64 11.34
C ALA A 517 -5.12 -46.27 10.31
N PRO A 518 -4.75 -46.08 9.02
CA PRO A 518 -5.72 -45.96 7.94
C PRO A 518 -6.69 -47.16 7.92
N THR A 519 -7.98 -46.92 7.67
CA THR A 519 -9.01 -47.99 7.68
C THR A 519 -8.76 -49.07 6.63
N GLU A 520 -8.01 -48.75 5.57
CA GLU A 520 -7.56 -49.73 4.57
C GLU A 520 -6.68 -50.83 5.16
N HIS A 521 -5.85 -50.52 6.16
CA HIS A 521 -4.98 -51.49 6.86
C HIS A 521 -5.80 -52.64 7.45
N PHE A 522 -6.76 -52.31 8.31
CA PHE A 522 -7.64 -53.28 8.97
C PHE A 522 -8.71 -53.90 8.03
N SER A 523 -8.81 -53.41 6.79
CA SER A 523 -9.73 -53.95 5.78
C SER A 523 -9.10 -55.04 4.91
N ALA A 524 -7.81 -55.37 5.11
CA ALA A 524 -7.15 -56.40 4.32
C ALA A 524 -7.74 -57.82 4.59
N PRO A 525 -7.92 -58.64 3.53
CA PRO A 525 -8.59 -59.93 3.65
C PRO A 525 -7.78 -60.91 4.50
N GLY A 526 -8.40 -61.40 5.58
CA GLY A 526 -7.82 -62.41 6.48
C GLY A 526 -7.23 -61.87 7.79
N LEU A 527 -7.30 -60.55 8.05
CA LEU A 527 -6.94 -59.99 9.36
C LEU A 527 -8.00 -60.30 10.42
N VAL A 528 -9.26 -59.98 10.14
CA VAL A 528 -10.38 -60.23 11.05
C VAL A 528 -10.84 -61.69 10.92
N PRO A 529 -10.93 -62.46 12.03
CA PRO A 529 -11.42 -63.85 11.98
C PRO A 529 -12.89 -63.92 11.55
N GLU A 530 -13.32 -65.04 10.95
CA GLU A 530 -14.70 -65.18 10.47
C GLU A 530 -15.73 -65.03 11.61
N GLY A 531 -16.50 -63.95 11.58
CA GLY A 531 -17.49 -63.62 12.60
C GLY A 531 -16.96 -62.78 13.78
N GLY A 532 -15.67 -62.44 13.79
CA GLY A 532 -15.08 -61.50 14.73
C GLY A 532 -15.06 -60.06 14.22
N SER A 533 -14.40 -59.20 14.98
CA SER A 533 -14.25 -57.76 14.78
C SER A 533 -12.77 -57.35 14.72
N VAL A 534 -12.49 -56.07 14.45
CA VAL A 534 -11.12 -55.51 14.52
C VAL A 534 -10.58 -55.58 15.96
N CYS A 535 -11.47 -55.51 16.96
CA CYS A 535 -11.15 -55.68 18.39
C CYS A 535 -10.42 -56.99 18.66
N ASP A 536 -10.95 -58.10 18.13
CA ASP A 536 -10.47 -59.45 18.42
C ASP A 536 -9.06 -59.66 17.84
N TYR A 537 -8.84 -59.18 16.61
CA TYR A 537 -7.54 -59.24 15.97
C TYR A 537 -6.49 -58.40 16.70
N VAL A 538 -6.83 -57.15 17.04
CA VAL A 538 -5.91 -56.23 17.73
C VAL A 538 -5.56 -56.73 19.14
N ALA A 539 -6.55 -57.19 19.91
CA ALA A 539 -6.31 -57.75 21.23
C ALA A 539 -5.41 -58.99 21.18
N TYR A 540 -5.69 -59.91 20.25
CA TYR A 540 -4.87 -61.11 20.05
C TYR A 540 -3.43 -60.77 19.64
N ALA A 541 -3.23 -59.91 18.64
CA ALA A 541 -1.91 -59.50 18.16
C ALA A 541 -1.10 -58.78 19.25
N ASN A 542 -1.73 -57.88 20.01
CA ASN A 542 -1.06 -57.14 21.08
C ASN A 542 -0.60 -58.06 22.22
N LEU A 543 -1.39 -59.07 22.59
CA LEU A 543 -1.08 -59.99 23.69
C LEU A 543 -0.15 -61.15 23.30
N THR A 544 -0.05 -61.49 22.02
CA THR A 544 0.81 -62.59 21.53
C THR A 544 2.11 -62.12 20.88
N GLU A 545 2.19 -60.88 20.40
CA GLU A 545 3.36 -60.30 19.71
C GLU A 545 3.86 -58.96 20.32
N GLY A 546 3.51 -58.65 21.59
CA GLY A 546 3.85 -57.39 22.30
C GLY A 546 4.76 -57.49 23.52
#